data_AF-A0A6G1G0D7-F1
#
_entry.id   AF-A0A6G1G0D7-F1
#
_cell.length_a   1.000
_cell.length_b   1.000
_cell.length_c   1.000
_cell.angle_alpha   90.00
_cell.angle_beta   90.00
_cell.angle_gamma   90.00
#
_symmetry.space_group_name_H-M   'P 1'
#
loop_
_entity.id
_entity.type
_entity.pdbx_description
1 polymer ?
#
loop_
_entity_poly.entity_id
_entity_poly.type
_entity_poly.pdbx_seq_one_letter_code
_entity_poly.pdbx_strand_id
1 'polypeptide(L)'
;MASHGLPVAGASAVRLGFWFNHDHDGWSGATITLRSRDSVVVMAVLATVVGLTANRSWAICRFFLHRFARPMESDTTIKARLGKQEQVILRNSETAGSALLGILRLVWAQRKMSEHIHRIPWKPIVLSAVMLAHFAAFIAAGVLTSQVFSARRTVISKNTATCGQWQHIAVENDSPDLPSLLANAYEVQFTKSEEAHNYVRNCYSQGSSRGILDCGKLATRSIPFTVKHDADCPFQAGACLNGPNSAVVFDSGNISLQDLGINFRQAKELFVRRKSTCAPMSDEPFLGRVYTNQDQGYEHLGSQATVREYEFYNSSEPGDGGKYIFQPERSSYGYDLHSFYTPTSPKYAWKPPFFSHTNDSDTSLTLLRGSGVQFMHPSDDPVFAAHEVAEVSKSSGGIPPDYTAYKMDHFLNIIACHETAQFCSSITGQCSPWAGLNTKRRMQNILGELLLEGKPKEGTEAIYATSLVTFLLGHTSIPYSIAGRPAGSV
;
A
#
# COMPACT_ATOMS: atom_id res chain seq x y z
N MET A 1 34.98 22.52 -6.47
CA MET A 1 34.14 21.49 -7.10
C MET A 1 32.69 21.86 -6.87
N ALA A 2 31.95 22.09 -7.96
CA ALA A 2 30.59 22.60 -7.91
C ALA A 2 29.67 21.61 -7.18
N SER A 3 28.96 22.11 -6.17
CA SER A 3 27.79 21.44 -5.61
C SER A 3 26.70 21.46 -6.70
N HIS A 4 26.68 20.41 -7.53
CA HIS A 4 25.49 20.11 -8.29
C HIS A 4 24.37 19.91 -7.27
N GLY A 5 23.44 20.87 -7.25
CA GLY A 5 22.24 20.77 -6.42
C GLY A 5 21.59 19.43 -6.67
N LEU A 6 21.60 18.59 -5.64
CA LEU A 6 20.86 17.32 -5.66
C LEU A 6 19.42 17.68 -6.03
N PRO A 7 18.86 17.12 -7.12
CA PRO A 7 17.48 17.39 -7.49
C PRO A 7 16.60 17.03 -6.30
N VAL A 8 15.72 17.95 -5.92
CA VAL A 8 14.70 17.77 -4.87
C VAL A 8 14.11 16.37 -4.99
N ALA A 9 14.32 15.56 -3.95
CA ALA A 9 13.84 14.19 -3.90
C ALA A 9 12.34 14.16 -4.18
N GLY A 10 11.93 13.37 -5.19
CA GLY A 10 10.53 13.19 -5.59
C GLY A 10 10.16 13.77 -6.96
N ALA A 11 10.67 14.96 -7.34
CA ALA A 11 10.30 15.56 -8.64
C ALA A 11 10.95 14.85 -9.84
N SER A 12 12.11 14.21 -9.65
CA SER A 12 12.81 13.41 -10.67
C SER A 12 12.26 11.98 -10.80
N ALA A 13 11.53 11.49 -9.80
CA ALA A 13 11.00 10.13 -9.72
C ALA A 13 9.66 9.96 -10.43
N VAL A 14 9.11 11.02 -11.03
CA VAL A 14 7.82 10.98 -11.74
C VAL A 14 8.03 11.10 -13.25
N ARG A 15 7.35 10.25 -14.01
CA ARG A 15 7.32 10.34 -15.48
C ARG A 15 6.38 11.47 -15.92
N LEU A 16 6.95 12.50 -16.54
CA LEU A 16 6.20 13.55 -17.24
C LEU A 16 5.84 13.12 -18.66
N GLY A 17 4.79 13.72 -19.21
CA GLY A 17 4.33 13.49 -20.58
C GLY A 17 3.20 12.47 -20.68
N PHE A 18 2.98 11.98 -21.90
CA PHE A 18 1.86 11.10 -22.24
C PHE A 18 2.12 9.65 -21.84
N TRP A 19 1.10 8.98 -21.33
CA TRP A 19 1.08 7.56 -20.98
C TRP A 19 -0.35 7.02 -20.97
N PHE A 20 -0.48 5.69 -20.90
CA PHE A 20 -1.77 5.02 -20.79
C PHE A 20 -1.97 4.48 -19.37
N ASN A 21 -3.01 4.97 -18.70
CA ASN A 21 -3.51 4.40 -17.48
C ASN A 21 -4.33 3.15 -17.80
N HIS A 22 -3.80 1.99 -17.44
CA HIS A 22 -4.41 0.69 -17.66
C HIS A 22 -5.46 0.33 -16.61
N ASP A 23 -5.71 1.20 -15.63
CA ASP A 23 -6.89 1.14 -14.76
C ASP A 23 -8.20 1.48 -15.51
N HIS A 24 -8.08 2.08 -16.69
CA HIS A 24 -9.20 2.47 -17.52
C HIS A 24 -9.10 1.80 -18.90
N ASP A 25 -10.26 1.38 -19.43
CA ASP A 25 -10.28 0.70 -20.72
C ASP A 25 -10.24 1.69 -21.91
N GLY A 26 -9.50 1.31 -22.95
CA GLY A 26 -9.45 2.01 -24.23
C GLY A 26 -8.88 3.42 -24.15
N TRP A 27 -9.56 4.37 -24.80
CA TRP A 27 -9.10 5.78 -24.92
C TRP A 27 -9.26 6.57 -23.62
N SER A 28 -10.09 6.09 -22.69
CA SER A 28 -10.32 6.75 -21.40
C SER A 28 -9.08 6.71 -20.48
N GLY A 29 -8.14 5.80 -20.75
CA GLY A 29 -6.85 5.72 -20.04
C GLY A 29 -5.78 6.69 -20.55
N ALA A 30 -5.99 7.38 -21.67
CA ALA A 30 -5.02 8.31 -22.23
C ALA A 30 -4.76 9.49 -21.27
N THR A 31 -3.59 9.50 -20.63
CA THR A 31 -3.25 10.42 -19.53
C THR A 31 -2.00 11.22 -19.85
N ILE A 32 -1.99 12.50 -19.46
CA ILE A 32 -0.79 13.34 -19.54
C ILE A 32 -0.41 13.83 -18.15
N THR A 33 0.81 13.52 -17.72
CA THR A 33 1.36 14.03 -16.47
C THR A 33 2.11 15.33 -16.74
N LEU A 34 1.69 16.41 -16.09
CA LEU A 34 2.30 17.74 -16.19
C LEU A 34 2.86 18.18 -14.84
N ARG A 35 3.75 19.17 -14.84
CA ARG A 35 4.16 19.84 -13.60
C ARG A 35 2.99 20.67 -13.07
N SER A 36 2.96 20.89 -11.76
CA SER A 36 1.88 21.65 -11.12
C SER A 36 1.69 23.07 -11.69
N ARG A 37 2.78 23.72 -12.14
CA ARG A 37 2.71 25.04 -12.79
C ARG A 37 2.04 24.95 -14.17
N ASP A 38 2.47 23.98 -14.97
CA ASP A 38 1.97 23.79 -16.34
C ASP A 38 0.49 23.36 -16.33
N SER A 39 0.07 22.54 -15.35
CA SER A 39 -1.33 22.14 -15.20
C SER A 39 -2.26 23.32 -14.92
N VAL A 40 -1.82 24.32 -14.14
CA VAL A 40 -2.62 25.53 -13.87
C VAL A 40 -2.83 26.34 -15.15
N VAL A 41 -1.80 26.44 -16.00
CA VAL A 41 -1.91 27.11 -17.30
C VAL A 41 -2.91 26.38 -18.20
N VAL A 42 -2.82 25.05 -18.30
CA VAL A 42 -3.76 24.25 -19.11
C VAL A 42 -5.19 24.36 -18.59
N MET A 43 -5.40 24.35 -17.26
CA MET A 43 -6.72 24.59 -16.66
C MET A 43 -7.31 25.94 -17.09
N ALA A 44 -6.52 27.00 -16.98
CA ALA A 44 -6.97 28.35 -17.35
C ALA A 44 -7.31 28.46 -18.84
N VAL A 45 -6.50 27.86 -19.71
CA VAL A 45 -6.74 27.81 -21.15
C VAL A 45 -8.03 27.04 -21.45
N LEU A 46 -8.25 25.87 -20.84
CA LEU A 46 -9.43 25.05 -21.06
C LEU A 46 -10.71 25.79 -20.61
N ALA A 47 -10.70 26.41 -19.43
CA ALA A 47 -11.82 27.22 -18.95
C ALA A 47 -12.13 28.40 -19.89
N THR A 48 -11.09 29.05 -20.42
CA THR A 48 -11.24 30.15 -21.40
C THR A 48 -11.86 29.66 -22.70
N VAL A 49 -11.42 28.51 -23.22
CA VAL A 49 -12.00 27.90 -24.43
C VAL A 49 -13.48 27.57 -24.21
N VAL A 50 -13.84 26.99 -23.06
CA VAL A 50 -15.25 26.73 -22.72
C VAL A 50 -16.06 28.03 -22.69
N GLY A 51 -15.51 29.11 -22.12
CA GLY A 51 -16.14 30.43 -22.12
C GLY A 51 -16.34 31.02 -23.54
N LEU A 52 -15.34 30.89 -24.41
CA LEU A 52 -15.45 31.30 -25.81
C LEU A 52 -16.51 30.50 -26.56
N THR A 53 -16.55 29.18 -26.36
CA THR A 53 -17.57 28.30 -26.93
C THR A 53 -18.97 28.61 -26.38
N ALA A 54 -19.09 28.99 -25.10
CA ALA A 54 -20.35 29.45 -24.50
C ALA A 54 -20.90 30.68 -25.26
N ASN A 55 -20.05 31.67 -25.54
CA ASN A 55 -20.46 32.88 -26.25
C ASN A 55 -20.87 32.59 -27.69
N ARG A 56 -20.11 31.74 -28.41
CA ARG A 56 -20.43 31.38 -29.80
C ARG A 56 -21.67 30.50 -29.91
N SER A 57 -21.83 29.53 -29.01
CA SER A 57 -23.05 28.72 -28.95
C SER A 57 -24.28 29.55 -28.60
N TRP A 58 -24.16 30.52 -27.67
CA TRP A 58 -25.24 31.46 -27.38
C TRP A 58 -25.64 32.27 -28.62
N ALA A 59 -24.68 32.69 -29.44
CA ALA A 59 -24.97 33.41 -30.69
C ALA A 59 -25.84 32.59 -31.66
N ILE A 60 -25.72 31.26 -31.65
CA ILE A 60 -26.57 30.34 -32.41
C ILE A 60 -27.92 30.17 -31.71
N CYS A 61 -27.93 29.90 -30.40
CA CYS A 61 -29.16 29.74 -29.62
C CYS A 61 -30.07 30.97 -29.72
N ARG A 62 -29.52 32.18 -29.56
CA ARG A 62 -30.28 33.44 -29.68
C ARG A 62 -30.92 33.61 -31.05
N PHE A 63 -30.30 33.12 -32.13
CA PHE A 63 -30.87 33.19 -33.47
C PHE A 63 -32.14 32.34 -33.58
N PHE A 64 -32.09 31.10 -33.07
CA PHE A 64 -33.27 30.23 -33.01
C PHE A 64 -34.34 30.81 -32.10
N LEU A 65 -33.98 31.24 -30.88
CA LEU A 65 -34.91 31.87 -29.93
C LEU A 65 -35.56 33.13 -30.53
N HIS A 66 -34.81 33.96 -31.25
CA HIS A 66 -35.33 35.14 -31.94
C HIS A 66 -36.35 34.76 -33.04
N ARG A 67 -36.14 33.63 -33.73
CA ARG A 67 -37.10 33.10 -34.71
C ARG A 67 -38.36 32.57 -34.04
N PHE A 68 -38.25 31.89 -32.89
CA PHE A 68 -39.39 31.44 -32.08
C PHE A 68 -40.17 32.60 -31.43
N ALA A 69 -39.49 33.68 -31.06
CA ALA A 69 -40.10 34.88 -30.46
C ALA A 69 -40.82 35.79 -31.49
N ARG A 70 -40.88 35.41 -32.77
CA ARG A 70 -41.60 36.19 -33.79
C ARG A 70 -43.10 36.30 -33.44
N PRO A 71 -43.65 37.53 -33.38
CA PRO A 71 -45.10 37.70 -33.28
C PRO A 71 -45.76 37.25 -34.59
N MET A 72 -46.96 36.68 -34.48
CA MET A 72 -47.77 36.30 -35.64
C MET A 72 -48.36 37.56 -36.27
N GLU A 73 -48.36 37.65 -37.60
CA GLU A 73 -48.58 38.88 -38.38
C GLU A 73 -49.97 39.51 -38.18
N SER A 74 -50.93 38.77 -37.65
CA SER A 74 -52.31 39.21 -37.39
C SER A 74 -52.58 39.77 -35.99
N ASP A 75 -51.56 39.90 -35.12
CA ASP A 75 -51.75 40.24 -33.71
C ASP A 75 -51.56 41.75 -33.45
N THR A 76 -52.64 42.54 -33.42
CA THR A 76 -52.60 43.99 -33.08
C THR A 76 -52.62 44.26 -31.57
N THR A 77 -52.52 43.21 -30.75
CA THR A 77 -52.70 43.31 -29.28
C THR A 77 -51.37 43.46 -28.51
N ILE A 78 -51.48 43.68 -27.19
CA ILE A 78 -50.36 43.73 -26.21
C ILE A 78 -49.34 42.59 -26.40
N LYS A 79 -49.77 41.43 -26.92
CA LYS A 79 -48.91 40.27 -27.23
C LYS A 79 -47.86 40.57 -28.30
N ALA A 80 -48.20 41.35 -29.33
CA ALA A 80 -47.24 41.74 -30.36
C ALA A 80 -46.22 42.76 -29.85
N ARG A 81 -46.62 43.67 -28.94
CA ARG A 81 -45.67 44.57 -28.26
C ARG A 81 -44.69 43.78 -27.40
N LEU A 82 -45.16 42.74 -26.71
CA LEU A 82 -44.32 41.88 -25.87
C LEU A 82 -43.32 41.08 -26.72
N GLY A 83 -43.78 40.44 -27.80
CA GLY A 83 -42.89 39.70 -28.72
C GLY A 83 -41.82 40.60 -29.35
N LYS A 84 -42.15 41.86 -29.68
CA LYS A 84 -41.15 42.85 -30.15
C LYS A 84 -40.12 43.19 -29.07
N GLN A 85 -40.53 43.33 -27.80
CA GLN A 85 -39.60 43.58 -26.69
C GLN A 85 -38.69 42.38 -26.42
N GLU A 86 -39.22 41.15 -26.46
CA GLU A 86 -38.44 39.91 -26.36
C GLU A 86 -37.38 39.82 -27.47
N GLN A 87 -37.74 40.17 -28.71
CA GLN A 87 -36.80 40.23 -29.84
C GLN A 87 -35.70 41.28 -29.66
N VAL A 88 -36.05 42.47 -29.15
CA VAL A 88 -35.07 43.53 -28.86
C VAL A 88 -34.07 43.04 -27.79
N ILE A 89 -34.55 42.37 -26.75
CA ILE A 89 -33.68 41.77 -25.73
C ILE A 89 -32.77 40.71 -26.36
N LEU A 90 -33.34 39.77 -27.12
CA LEU A 90 -32.58 38.69 -27.76
C LEU A 90 -31.54 39.19 -28.77
N ARG A 91 -31.83 40.27 -29.50
CA ARG A 91 -30.92 40.88 -30.48
C ARG A 91 -29.74 41.59 -29.81
N ASN A 92 -29.97 42.24 -28.67
CA ASN A 92 -28.96 43.06 -27.99
C ASN A 92 -28.23 42.32 -26.86
N SER A 93 -28.65 41.10 -26.51
CA SER A 93 -27.99 40.32 -25.45
C SER A 93 -26.82 39.51 -26.01
N GLU A 94 -25.61 39.86 -25.57
CA GLU A 94 -24.39 39.14 -25.94
C GLU A 94 -24.22 37.82 -25.19
N THR A 95 -24.90 37.63 -24.05
CA THR A 95 -24.80 36.43 -23.22
C THR A 95 -26.18 35.89 -22.83
N ALA A 96 -26.26 34.58 -22.57
CA ALA A 96 -27.49 33.94 -22.10
C ALA A 96 -28.01 34.54 -20.77
N GLY A 97 -27.08 34.84 -19.84
CA GLY A 97 -27.42 35.44 -18.54
C GLY A 97 -27.99 36.85 -18.65
N SER A 98 -27.43 37.69 -19.53
CA SER A 98 -27.99 39.04 -19.78
C SER A 98 -29.38 38.98 -20.42
N ALA A 99 -29.59 38.07 -21.37
CA ALA A 99 -30.89 37.83 -22.00
C ALA A 99 -31.94 37.36 -20.97
N LEU A 100 -31.55 36.41 -20.09
CA LEU A 100 -32.40 35.89 -19.03
C LEU A 100 -32.86 37.01 -18.09
N LEU A 101 -31.92 37.83 -17.59
CA LEU A 101 -32.23 38.96 -16.73
C LEU A 101 -33.15 39.97 -17.43
N GLY A 102 -32.93 40.22 -18.73
CA GLY A 102 -33.79 41.09 -19.54
C GLY A 102 -35.24 40.59 -19.62
N ILE A 103 -35.44 39.31 -19.96
CA ILE A 103 -36.77 38.69 -20.05
C ILE A 103 -37.45 38.62 -18.66
N LEU A 104 -36.71 38.28 -17.60
CA LEU A 104 -37.27 38.25 -16.23
C LEU A 104 -37.75 39.63 -15.78
N ARG A 105 -36.98 40.70 -16.07
CA ARG A 105 -37.39 42.08 -15.81
C ARG A 105 -38.64 42.45 -16.60
N LEU A 106 -38.72 42.03 -17.86
CA LEU A 106 -39.90 42.24 -18.70
C LEU A 106 -41.14 41.58 -18.07
N VAL A 107 -41.05 40.31 -17.68
CA VAL A 107 -42.13 39.57 -17.00
C VAL A 107 -42.51 40.22 -15.67
N TRP A 108 -41.53 40.68 -14.88
CA TRP A 108 -41.78 41.31 -13.58
C TRP A 108 -42.46 42.68 -13.71
N ALA A 109 -42.05 43.49 -14.69
CA ALA A 109 -42.69 44.77 -14.99
C ALA A 109 -44.16 44.59 -15.41
N GLN A 110 -44.50 43.49 -16.10
CA GLN A 110 -45.87 43.20 -16.47
C GLN A 110 -46.78 42.86 -15.28
N ARG A 111 -46.24 42.31 -14.19
CA ARG A 111 -47.02 42.01 -12.98
C ARG A 111 -47.63 43.26 -12.34
N LYS A 112 -47.01 44.43 -12.52
CA LYS A 112 -47.49 45.71 -11.97
C LYS A 112 -48.54 46.42 -12.84
N MET A 113 -48.67 46.05 -14.12
CA MET A 113 -49.55 46.73 -15.08
C MET A 113 -50.88 46.01 -15.30
N SER A 114 -51.14 44.88 -14.63
CA SER A 114 -52.25 43.99 -15.00
C SER A 114 -53.26 43.77 -13.87
N GLU A 115 -54.30 44.59 -13.84
CA GLU A 115 -55.54 44.28 -13.11
C GLU A 115 -56.51 43.40 -13.93
N HIS A 116 -56.18 43.02 -15.18
CA HIS A 116 -57.13 42.37 -16.10
C HIS A 116 -56.58 41.19 -16.94
N ILE A 117 -55.33 40.73 -16.75
CA ILE A 117 -54.76 39.62 -17.55
C ILE A 117 -54.37 38.44 -16.63
N HIS A 118 -55.29 37.50 -16.45
CA HIS A 118 -55.12 36.31 -15.61
C HIS A 118 -54.31 35.15 -16.22
N ARG A 119 -53.68 35.31 -17.38
CA ARG A 119 -52.88 34.23 -18.01
C ARG A 119 -51.47 34.69 -18.29
N ILE A 120 -50.52 34.12 -17.54
CA ILE A 120 -49.08 34.28 -17.79
C ILE A 120 -48.79 33.73 -19.20
N PRO A 121 -48.18 34.51 -20.11
CA PRO A 121 -47.83 34.00 -21.43
C PRO A 121 -46.77 32.89 -21.30
N TRP A 122 -47.04 31.73 -21.89
CA TRP A 122 -46.14 30.56 -21.82
C TRP A 122 -44.81 30.77 -22.57
N LYS A 123 -44.80 31.65 -23.57
CA LYS A 123 -43.62 31.96 -24.40
C LYS A 123 -42.41 32.47 -23.61
N PRO A 124 -42.50 33.54 -22.78
CA PRO A 124 -41.36 34.00 -21.99
C PRO A 124 -40.89 32.97 -20.97
N ILE A 125 -41.79 32.11 -20.45
CA ILE A 125 -41.39 31.01 -19.57
C ILE A 125 -40.47 30.03 -20.33
N VAL A 126 -40.88 29.60 -21.53
CA VAL A 126 -40.07 28.71 -22.37
C VAL A 126 -38.75 29.35 -22.77
N LEU A 127 -38.75 30.63 -23.16
CA LEU A 127 -37.54 31.37 -23.49
C LEU A 127 -36.59 31.46 -22.29
N SER A 128 -37.09 31.83 -21.11
CA SER A 128 -36.31 31.89 -19.87
C SER A 128 -35.76 30.52 -19.48
N ALA A 129 -36.53 29.44 -19.65
CA ALA A 129 -36.07 28.09 -19.36
C ALA A 129 -34.87 27.69 -20.25
N VAL A 130 -34.94 27.98 -21.56
CA VAL A 130 -33.83 27.68 -22.48
C VAL A 130 -32.60 28.54 -22.17
N MET A 131 -32.79 29.83 -21.87
CA MET A 131 -31.68 30.72 -21.47
C MET A 131 -31.01 30.26 -20.18
N LEU A 132 -31.80 29.88 -19.18
CA LEU A 132 -31.30 29.37 -17.92
C LEU A 132 -30.58 28.03 -18.11
N ALA A 133 -31.13 27.12 -18.91
CA ALA A 133 -30.50 25.84 -19.22
C ALA A 133 -29.14 26.04 -19.92
N HIS A 134 -29.05 26.92 -20.91
CA HIS A 134 -27.79 27.24 -21.58
C HIS A 134 -26.77 27.86 -20.61
N PHE A 135 -27.19 28.87 -19.84
CA PHE A 135 -26.33 29.54 -18.86
C PHE A 135 -25.81 28.57 -17.80
N ALA A 136 -26.70 27.74 -17.22
CA ALA A 136 -26.33 26.74 -16.23
C ALA A 136 -25.42 25.67 -16.81
N ALA A 137 -25.68 25.19 -18.03
CA ALA A 137 -24.85 24.17 -18.68
C ALA A 137 -23.41 24.65 -18.91
N PHE A 138 -23.21 25.89 -19.38
CA PHE A 138 -21.87 26.41 -19.61
C PHE A 138 -21.15 26.87 -18.34
N ILE A 139 -21.87 27.32 -17.30
CA ILE A 139 -21.28 27.50 -15.97
C ILE A 139 -20.80 26.15 -15.43
N ALA A 140 -21.65 25.12 -15.48
CA ALA A 140 -21.30 23.78 -15.05
C ALA A 140 -20.09 23.25 -15.84
N ALA A 141 -20.10 23.37 -17.16
CA ALA A 141 -18.97 22.97 -18.01
C ALA A 141 -17.67 23.69 -17.62
N GLY A 142 -17.73 25.00 -17.34
CA GLY A 142 -16.60 25.79 -16.89
C GLY A 142 -16.03 25.30 -15.56
N VAL A 143 -16.89 25.05 -14.56
CA VAL A 143 -16.48 24.52 -13.25
C VAL A 143 -15.92 23.09 -13.36
N LEU A 144 -16.57 22.26 -14.17
CA LEU A 144 -16.19 20.86 -14.40
C LEU A 144 -14.90 20.71 -15.22
N THR A 145 -14.36 21.77 -15.84
CA THR A 145 -13.02 21.72 -16.46
C THR A 145 -11.94 21.29 -15.48
N SER A 146 -12.10 21.62 -14.19
CA SER A 146 -11.20 21.17 -13.13
C SER A 146 -11.23 19.66 -12.91
N GLN A 147 -12.34 18.98 -13.23
CA GLN A 147 -12.46 17.52 -13.10
C GLN A 147 -11.74 16.75 -14.21
N VAL A 148 -11.39 17.43 -15.32
CA VAL A 148 -10.54 16.83 -16.38
C VAL A 148 -9.16 16.49 -15.83
N PHE A 149 -8.73 17.18 -14.78
CA PHE A 149 -7.56 16.80 -14.00
C PHE A 149 -8.01 15.71 -13.03
N SER A 150 -7.46 14.50 -13.22
CA SER A 150 -7.81 13.36 -12.39
C SER A 150 -7.76 13.74 -10.90
N ALA A 151 -8.91 13.63 -10.22
CA ALA A 151 -9.02 13.85 -8.77
C ALA A 151 -8.08 12.91 -7.99
N ARG A 152 -7.72 11.78 -8.61
CA ARG A 152 -6.68 10.87 -8.17
C ARG A 152 -5.37 11.32 -8.80
N ARG A 153 -4.44 11.83 -7.99
CA ARG A 153 -3.09 12.27 -8.39
C ARG A 153 -2.19 11.06 -8.72
N THR A 154 -2.70 10.10 -9.48
CA THR A 154 -1.97 8.91 -9.90
C THR A 154 -0.94 9.33 -10.94
N VAL A 155 0.32 9.06 -10.62
CA VAL A 155 1.46 9.34 -11.49
C VAL A 155 2.24 8.06 -11.69
N ILE A 156 2.84 7.91 -12.87
CA ILE A 156 3.79 6.81 -13.10
C ILE A 156 5.14 7.20 -12.51
N SER A 157 5.68 6.29 -11.69
CA SER A 157 7.05 6.38 -11.23
C SER A 157 8.03 6.13 -12.39
N LYS A 158 9.12 6.90 -12.43
CA LYS A 158 10.25 6.70 -13.32
C LYS A 158 11.36 6.01 -12.53
N ASN A 159 12.02 5.03 -13.15
CA ASN A 159 13.24 4.46 -12.58
C ASN A 159 14.31 5.55 -12.43
N THR A 160 14.76 5.78 -11.19
CA THR A 160 15.88 6.66 -10.85
C THR A 160 16.82 5.93 -9.90
N ALA A 161 18.09 6.35 -9.87
CA ALA A 161 19.06 5.82 -8.91
C ALA A 161 18.69 6.08 -7.43
N THR A 162 17.69 6.94 -7.18
CA THR A 162 17.26 7.36 -5.84
C THR A 162 15.88 6.84 -5.44
N CYS A 163 15.22 6.06 -6.31
CA CYS A 163 13.88 5.54 -6.07
C CYS A 163 13.90 4.01 -6.16
N GLY A 164 13.56 3.34 -5.06
CA GLY A 164 13.56 1.88 -5.00
C GLY A 164 13.92 1.36 -3.60
N GLN A 165 14.30 0.08 -3.54
CA GLN A 165 14.83 -0.50 -2.31
C GLN A 165 16.30 -0.09 -2.15
N TRP A 166 16.60 0.62 -1.07
CA TRP A 166 17.97 0.87 -0.63
C TRP A 166 18.62 -0.46 -0.26
N GLN A 167 19.68 -0.83 -0.99
CA GLN A 167 20.49 -2.01 -0.73
C GLN A 167 21.82 -1.59 -0.11
N HIS A 168 22.35 -2.41 0.79
CA HIS A 168 23.70 -2.23 1.29
C HIS A 168 24.69 -2.55 0.17
N ILE A 169 25.65 -1.66 -0.03
CA ILE A 169 26.79 -1.93 -0.89
C ILE A 169 27.59 -3.03 -0.18
N ALA A 170 27.94 -4.11 -0.89
CA ALA A 170 28.85 -5.11 -0.35
C ALA A 170 30.20 -4.43 -0.11
N VAL A 171 30.61 -4.37 1.14
CA VAL A 171 31.88 -3.79 1.56
C VAL A 171 32.78 -4.93 2.02
N GLU A 172 34.06 -4.85 1.67
CA GLU A 172 35.06 -5.80 2.15
C GLU A 172 35.05 -5.84 3.68
N ASN A 173 35.15 -7.04 4.25
CA ASN A 173 35.00 -7.27 5.69
C ASN A 173 35.99 -6.48 6.56
N ASP A 174 37.09 -6.00 5.98
CA ASP A 174 38.15 -5.26 6.68
C ASP A 174 38.05 -3.73 6.52
N SER A 175 36.96 -3.22 5.93
CA SER A 175 36.78 -1.78 5.79
C SER A 175 36.55 -1.11 7.15
N PRO A 176 37.24 0.02 7.46
CA PRO A 176 36.98 0.79 8.68
C PRO A 176 35.55 1.37 8.73
N ASP A 177 34.86 1.43 7.58
CA ASP A 177 33.48 1.93 7.46
C ASP A 177 32.41 0.85 7.70
N LEU A 178 32.80 -0.43 7.85
CA LEU A 178 31.84 -1.52 8.02
C LEU A 178 30.86 -1.32 9.19
N PRO A 179 31.29 -0.87 10.40
CA PRO A 179 30.37 -0.64 11.51
C PRO A 179 29.33 0.45 11.24
N SER A 180 29.73 1.55 10.60
CA SER A 180 28.81 2.66 10.29
C SER A 180 27.82 2.27 9.20
N LEU A 181 28.24 1.46 8.24
CA LEU A 181 27.36 0.92 7.19
C LEU A 181 26.34 -0.08 7.74
N LEU A 182 26.74 -0.97 8.67
CA LEU A 182 25.82 -1.88 9.34
C LEU A 182 24.82 -1.12 10.24
N ALA A 183 25.25 -0.06 10.92
CA ALA A 183 24.36 0.80 11.69
C ALA A 183 23.33 1.50 10.78
N ASN A 184 23.77 2.09 9.67
CA ASN A 184 22.86 2.69 8.68
C ASN A 184 21.90 1.65 8.09
N ALA A 185 22.36 0.42 7.90
CA ALA A 185 21.53 -0.68 7.43
C ALA A 185 20.39 -1.00 8.38
N TYR A 186 20.73 -1.13 9.65
CA TYR A 186 19.78 -1.35 10.71
C TYR A 186 18.77 -0.20 10.80
N GLU A 187 19.24 1.05 10.78
CA GLU A 187 18.38 2.24 10.83
C GLU A 187 17.39 2.30 9.66
N VAL A 188 17.82 1.97 8.45
CA VAL A 188 16.94 1.91 7.27
C VAL A 188 15.87 0.84 7.43
N GLN A 189 16.22 -0.35 7.92
CA GLN A 189 15.24 -1.43 8.13
C GLN A 189 14.25 -1.09 9.26
N PHE A 190 14.75 -0.54 10.37
CA PHE A 190 13.92 -0.06 11.46
C PHE A 190 12.93 1.02 11.00
N THR A 191 13.40 2.03 10.26
CA THR A 191 12.55 3.09 9.73
C THR A 191 11.47 2.54 8.80
N LYS A 192 11.81 1.59 7.92
CA LYS A 192 10.84 0.94 7.04
C LYS A 192 9.77 0.19 7.82
N SER A 193 10.16 -0.57 8.85
CA SER A 193 9.21 -1.34 9.65
C SER A 193 8.32 -0.40 10.48
N GLU A 194 8.84 0.70 11.02
CA GLU A 194 8.08 1.74 11.72
C GLU A 194 7.09 2.47 10.80
N GLU A 195 7.51 2.85 9.59
CA GLU A 195 6.61 3.47 8.61
C GLU A 195 5.47 2.52 8.20
N ALA A 196 5.76 1.22 8.06
CA ALA A 196 4.76 0.21 7.75
C ALA A 196 3.73 0.05 8.89
N HIS A 197 4.20 -0.04 10.14
CA HIS A 197 3.31 -0.13 11.31
C HIS A 197 2.45 1.12 11.48
N ASN A 198 3.04 2.30 11.34
CA ASN A 198 2.29 3.57 11.38
C ASN A 198 1.23 3.63 10.28
N TYR A 199 1.53 3.13 9.08
CA TYR A 199 0.55 3.04 8.02
C TYR A 199 -0.61 2.12 8.39
N VAL A 200 -0.33 0.90 8.87
CA VAL A 200 -1.38 -0.04 9.29
C VAL A 200 -2.28 0.59 10.35
N ARG A 201 -1.68 1.13 11.42
CA ARG A 201 -2.40 1.75 12.55
C ARG A 201 -3.30 2.90 12.11
N ASN A 202 -2.80 3.79 11.26
CA ASN A 202 -3.50 5.02 10.90
C ASN A 202 -4.45 4.84 9.71
N CYS A 203 -4.22 3.83 8.85
CA CYS A 203 -4.86 3.77 7.54
C CYS A 203 -5.76 2.57 7.31
N TYR A 204 -5.62 1.47 8.05
CA TYR A 204 -6.46 0.29 7.86
C TYR A 204 -7.87 0.49 8.46
N SER A 205 -8.03 1.40 9.42
CA SER A 205 -9.31 1.77 10.00
C SER A 205 -10.28 2.42 8.98
N GLN A 206 -11.58 2.31 9.24
CA GLN A 206 -12.60 3.00 8.44
C GLN A 206 -12.61 4.50 8.77
N GLY A 207 -12.81 5.34 7.75
CA GLY A 207 -12.88 6.80 7.92
C GLY A 207 -11.55 7.55 7.85
N SER A 208 -10.43 6.85 7.62
CA SER A 208 -9.10 7.48 7.45
C SER A 208 -8.99 8.35 6.20
N SER A 209 -8.18 9.42 6.27
CA SER A 209 -7.94 10.36 5.16
C SER A 209 -7.45 9.63 3.92
N ARG A 210 -8.07 9.90 2.76
CA ARG A 210 -7.63 9.36 1.46
C ARG A 210 -6.59 10.25 0.76
N GLY A 211 -6.00 11.20 1.49
CA GLY A 211 -4.94 12.07 0.97
C GLY A 211 -3.70 11.28 0.57
N ILE A 212 -3.04 11.65 -0.53
CA ILE A 212 -1.82 10.98 -1.03
C ILE A 212 -0.62 11.10 -0.08
N LEU A 213 -0.62 12.12 0.78
CA LEU A 213 0.39 12.30 1.84
C LEU A 213 0.03 11.51 3.11
N ASP A 214 -1.19 10.97 3.19
CA ASP A 214 -1.71 10.20 4.30
C ASP A 214 -1.85 8.72 3.86
N CYS A 215 -3.07 8.18 3.87
CA CYS A 215 -3.35 6.79 3.57
C CYS A 215 -3.47 6.47 2.09
N GLY A 216 -3.52 7.50 1.22
CA GLY A 216 -3.62 7.36 -0.23
C GLY A 216 -2.27 7.20 -0.94
N LYS A 217 -1.17 6.93 -0.21
CA LYS A 217 0.17 6.78 -0.80
C LYS A 217 0.39 5.45 -1.55
N LEU A 218 -0.38 4.41 -1.23
CA LEU A 218 -0.35 3.11 -1.91
C LEU A 218 -1.50 3.01 -2.91
N ALA A 219 -1.30 2.26 -4.00
CA ALA A 219 -2.34 2.01 -5.01
C ALA A 219 -3.58 1.35 -4.39
N THR A 220 -3.34 0.29 -3.61
CA THR A 220 -4.35 -0.35 -2.77
C THR A 220 -4.00 -0.12 -1.30
N ARG A 221 -4.97 0.43 -0.55
CA ARG A 221 -4.78 0.82 0.85
C ARG A 221 -4.48 -0.36 1.77
N SER A 222 -5.17 -1.47 1.56
CA SER A 222 -5.06 -2.67 2.40
C SER A 222 -5.33 -3.89 1.54
N ILE A 223 -4.45 -4.89 1.65
CA ILE A 223 -4.62 -6.17 0.97
C ILE A 223 -5.32 -7.11 1.95
N PRO A 224 -6.53 -7.61 1.64
CA PRO A 224 -7.22 -8.54 2.51
C PRO A 224 -6.47 -9.87 2.56
N PHE A 225 -6.55 -10.56 3.69
CA PHE A 225 -6.08 -11.93 3.84
C PHE A 225 -7.05 -12.69 4.74
N THR A 226 -7.00 -14.00 4.63
CA THR A 226 -7.76 -14.91 5.47
C THR A 226 -6.83 -15.55 6.49
N VAL A 227 -7.37 -15.78 7.68
CA VAL A 227 -6.68 -16.49 8.76
C VAL A 227 -7.42 -17.79 9.00
N LYS A 228 -6.71 -18.90 8.94
CA LYS A 228 -7.23 -20.22 9.29
C LYS A 228 -6.44 -20.73 10.50
N HIS A 229 -7.15 -21.03 11.57
CA HIS A 229 -6.61 -21.71 12.75
C HIS A 229 -6.67 -23.24 12.57
N ASP A 230 -6.03 -23.96 13.47
CA ASP A 230 -6.04 -25.43 13.54
C ASP A 230 -5.60 -26.11 12.23
N ALA A 231 -4.57 -25.55 11.59
CA ALA A 231 -3.99 -26.08 10.37
C ALA A 231 -2.86 -27.07 10.67
N ASP A 232 -2.56 -27.90 9.67
CA ASP A 232 -1.49 -28.89 9.75
C ASP A 232 -0.11 -28.20 9.94
N CYS A 233 0.69 -28.76 10.85
CA CYS A 233 2.05 -28.34 11.13
C CYS A 233 2.93 -28.54 9.87
N PRO A 234 3.56 -27.48 9.33
CA PRO A 234 4.32 -27.57 8.09
C PRO A 234 5.76 -28.09 8.29
N PHE A 235 6.08 -28.60 9.49
CA PHE A 235 7.40 -29.06 9.90
C PHE A 235 7.39 -30.57 10.21
N GLN A 236 8.51 -31.15 10.65
CA GLN A 236 8.55 -32.57 10.99
C GLN A 236 7.59 -32.91 12.15
N ALA A 237 7.18 -34.17 12.22
CA ALA A 237 6.30 -34.64 13.29
C ALA A 237 6.91 -34.35 14.68
N GLY A 238 6.11 -33.75 15.57
CA GLY A 238 6.56 -33.33 16.90
C GLY A 238 7.29 -31.99 16.95
N ALA A 239 7.45 -31.27 15.83
CA ALA A 239 8.09 -29.95 15.80
C ALA A 239 7.24 -28.85 16.45
N CYS A 240 5.94 -28.84 16.13
CA CYS A 240 5.00 -27.84 16.62
C CYS A 240 4.60 -28.14 18.07
N LEU A 241 4.65 -27.13 18.94
CA LEU A 241 4.49 -27.27 20.39
C LEU A 241 3.14 -27.91 20.78
N ASN A 242 2.07 -27.51 20.10
CA ASN A 242 0.69 -27.93 20.41
C ASN A 242 0.19 -29.08 19.52
N GLY A 243 1.10 -29.80 18.87
CA GLY A 243 0.79 -30.97 18.05
C GLY A 243 0.58 -30.68 16.56
N PRO A 244 0.06 -31.68 15.81
CA PRO A 244 0.05 -31.63 14.34
C PRO A 244 -0.96 -30.64 13.76
N ASN A 245 -2.00 -30.23 14.49
CA ASN A 245 -3.07 -29.38 13.97
C ASN A 245 -3.16 -28.05 14.74
N SER A 246 -2.02 -27.45 15.06
CA SER A 246 -1.96 -26.22 15.87
C SER A 246 -1.41 -25.01 15.11
N ALA A 247 -1.16 -25.15 13.81
CA ALA A 247 -0.61 -24.08 13.01
C ALA A 247 -1.69 -23.05 12.62
N VAL A 248 -1.26 -21.83 12.36
CA VAL A 248 -2.10 -20.75 11.83
C VAL A 248 -1.65 -20.44 10.41
N VAL A 249 -2.59 -20.38 9.49
CA VAL A 249 -2.36 -20.07 8.08
C VAL A 249 -2.86 -18.68 7.77
N PHE A 250 -1.98 -17.86 7.22
CA PHE A 250 -2.29 -16.56 6.63
C PHE A 250 -2.26 -16.72 5.11
N ASP A 251 -3.37 -16.41 4.44
CA ASP A 251 -3.50 -16.54 2.99
C ASP A 251 -4.06 -15.27 2.38
N SER A 252 -3.28 -14.61 1.52
CA SER A 252 -3.69 -13.36 0.88
C SER A 252 -4.81 -13.52 -0.16
N GLY A 253 -5.08 -14.74 -0.62
CA GLY A 253 -5.80 -14.94 -1.87
C GLY A 253 -5.07 -14.32 -3.07
N ASN A 254 -5.79 -14.16 -4.18
CA ASN A 254 -5.21 -13.60 -5.39
C ASN A 254 -5.13 -12.08 -5.30
N ILE A 255 -3.92 -11.54 -5.30
CA ILE A 255 -3.63 -10.10 -5.35
C ILE A 255 -3.27 -9.78 -6.80
N SER A 256 -4.02 -8.90 -7.48
CA SER A 256 -3.65 -8.53 -8.85
C SER A 256 -2.39 -7.65 -8.87
N LEU A 257 -1.62 -7.69 -9.95
CA LEU A 257 -0.47 -6.78 -10.09
C LEU A 257 -0.91 -5.31 -10.17
N GLN A 258 -2.14 -5.07 -10.62
CA GLN A 258 -2.79 -3.77 -10.56
C GLN A 258 -3.01 -3.30 -9.11
N ASP A 259 -3.45 -4.18 -8.19
CA ASP A 259 -3.62 -3.84 -6.78
C ASP A 259 -2.29 -3.43 -6.13
N LEU A 260 -1.17 -3.99 -6.62
CA LEU A 260 0.19 -3.62 -6.22
C LEU A 260 0.69 -2.30 -6.86
N GLY A 261 -0.11 -1.67 -7.73
CA GLY A 261 0.22 -0.41 -8.40
C GLY A 261 1.09 -0.55 -9.65
N ILE A 262 1.18 -1.75 -10.23
CA ILE A 262 1.94 -1.99 -11.47
C ILE A 262 1.04 -1.70 -12.66
N ASN A 263 1.31 -0.61 -13.39
CA ASN A 263 0.49 -0.17 -14.51
C ASN A 263 0.98 -0.72 -15.86
N PHE A 264 0.41 -1.82 -16.32
CA PHE A 264 0.53 -2.35 -17.68
C PHE A 264 -0.75 -3.08 -18.09
N ARG A 265 -0.89 -3.41 -19.38
CA ARG A 265 -2.17 -3.84 -19.97
C ARG A 265 -2.77 -5.09 -19.30
N GLN A 266 -1.95 -6.05 -18.90
CA GLN A 266 -2.40 -7.33 -18.33
C GLN A 266 -2.29 -7.39 -16.79
N ALA A 267 -2.12 -6.24 -16.14
CA ALA A 267 -1.89 -6.19 -14.69
C ALA A 267 -3.06 -6.74 -13.86
N LYS A 268 -4.29 -6.63 -14.39
CA LYS A 268 -5.52 -7.12 -13.75
C LYS A 268 -5.73 -8.61 -13.95
N GLU A 269 -5.06 -9.22 -14.92
CA GLU A 269 -5.14 -10.65 -15.24
C GLU A 269 -3.98 -11.47 -14.66
N LEU A 270 -2.98 -10.83 -14.07
CA LEU A 270 -1.86 -11.47 -13.40
C LEU A 270 -1.96 -11.26 -11.90
N PHE A 271 -1.75 -12.34 -11.15
CA PHE A 271 -1.94 -12.37 -9.71
C PHE A 271 -0.74 -12.96 -9.00
N VAL A 272 -0.49 -12.48 -7.79
CA VAL A 272 0.39 -13.11 -6.81
C VAL A 272 -0.44 -13.54 -5.61
N ARG A 273 -0.15 -14.71 -5.06
CA ARG A 273 -0.75 -15.19 -3.82
C ARG A 273 0.36 -15.60 -2.87
N ARG A 274 0.29 -15.12 -1.64
CA ARG A 274 1.22 -15.45 -0.56
C ARG A 274 0.50 -16.25 0.51
N LYS A 275 1.18 -17.27 1.01
CA LYS A 275 0.72 -18.11 2.10
C LYS A 275 1.84 -18.31 3.11
N SER A 276 1.57 -17.97 4.37
CA SER A 276 2.47 -18.20 5.49
C SER A 276 1.78 -19.11 6.50
N THR A 277 2.38 -20.26 6.81
CA THR A 277 1.86 -21.21 7.82
C THR A 277 2.81 -21.20 9.01
N CYS A 278 2.34 -20.71 10.15
CA CYS A 278 3.14 -20.45 11.33
C CYS A 278 2.73 -21.33 12.51
N ALA A 279 3.68 -21.77 13.31
CA ALA A 279 3.42 -22.47 14.55
C ALA A 279 4.47 -22.14 15.62
N PRO A 280 4.08 -22.09 16.91
CA PRO A 280 5.01 -22.13 18.03
C PRO A 280 5.80 -23.44 18.04
N MET A 281 7.08 -23.36 18.39
CA MET A 281 8.00 -24.50 18.44
C MET A 281 8.83 -24.49 19.72
N SER A 282 9.22 -25.68 20.16
CA SER A 282 10.20 -25.85 21.24
C SER A 282 11.59 -25.39 20.80
N ASP A 283 12.34 -24.79 21.72
CA ASP A 283 13.71 -24.36 21.52
C ASP A 283 14.75 -25.45 21.81
N GLU A 284 14.37 -26.48 22.56
CA GLU A 284 15.24 -27.59 22.95
C GLU A 284 15.98 -28.25 21.77
N PRO A 285 15.34 -28.53 20.60
CA PRO A 285 16.03 -29.18 19.48
C PRO A 285 17.16 -28.34 18.87
N PHE A 286 17.14 -27.02 19.10
CA PHE A 286 18.12 -26.08 18.55
C PHE A 286 19.19 -25.68 19.56
N LEU A 287 19.06 -26.09 20.82
CA LEU A 287 20.06 -25.78 21.84
C LEU A 287 21.39 -26.47 21.49
N GLY A 288 22.40 -25.68 21.17
CA GLY A 288 23.73 -26.14 20.80
C GLY A 288 24.61 -26.34 22.03
N ARG A 289 25.09 -25.22 22.60
CA ARG A 289 25.99 -25.23 23.77
C ARG A 289 25.50 -24.28 24.85
N VAL A 290 25.68 -24.69 26.10
CA VAL A 290 25.51 -23.82 27.27
C VAL A 290 26.90 -23.50 27.80
N TYR A 291 27.23 -22.21 27.88
CA TYR A 291 28.47 -21.73 28.47
C TYR A 291 28.24 -21.26 29.91
N THR A 292 29.22 -21.51 30.75
CA THR A 292 29.27 -21.20 32.17
C THR A 292 30.50 -20.35 32.48
N ASN A 293 30.64 -19.91 33.74
CA ASN A 293 31.83 -19.21 34.19
C ASN A 293 33.13 -20.06 34.19
N GLN A 294 33.02 -21.37 33.92
CA GLN A 294 34.17 -22.26 33.77
C GLN A 294 34.67 -22.34 32.32
N ASP A 295 33.90 -21.83 31.36
CA ASP A 295 34.27 -21.84 29.95
C ASP A 295 35.19 -20.66 29.62
N GLN A 296 36.21 -20.92 28.80
CA GLN A 296 37.18 -19.90 28.36
C GLN A 296 36.48 -18.75 27.62
N GLY A 297 36.75 -17.51 28.03
CA GLY A 297 36.11 -16.30 27.50
C GLY A 297 34.80 -15.91 28.20
N TYR A 298 34.30 -16.74 29.12
CA TYR A 298 33.08 -16.52 29.90
C TYR A 298 33.33 -16.46 31.40
N GLU A 299 34.58 -16.31 31.84
CA GLU A 299 34.99 -16.28 33.25
C GLU A 299 34.36 -15.11 34.03
N HIS A 300 33.91 -14.07 33.31
CA HIS A 300 33.23 -12.91 33.86
C HIS A 300 31.76 -13.17 34.24
N LEU A 301 31.20 -14.34 33.88
CA LEU A 301 29.85 -14.72 34.30
C LEU A 301 29.81 -15.01 35.80
N GLY A 302 28.72 -14.59 36.46
CA GLY A 302 28.46 -14.99 37.84
C GLY A 302 28.32 -16.51 37.98
N SER A 303 28.52 -17.04 39.19
CA SER A 303 28.54 -18.50 39.46
C SER A 303 27.26 -19.25 39.07
N GLN A 304 26.14 -18.55 38.84
CA GLN A 304 24.85 -19.13 38.42
C GLN A 304 24.41 -18.66 37.02
N ALA A 305 25.19 -17.82 36.35
CA ALA A 305 24.82 -17.23 35.08
C ALA A 305 25.29 -18.13 33.92
N THR A 306 24.36 -18.48 33.02
CA THR A 306 24.67 -19.29 31.81
C THR A 306 24.35 -18.53 30.53
N VAL A 307 25.21 -18.66 29.53
CA VAL A 307 24.96 -18.20 28.16
C VAL A 307 24.50 -19.39 27.32
N ARG A 308 23.43 -19.23 26.54
CA ARG A 308 22.91 -20.30 25.68
C ARG A 308 23.14 -19.99 24.20
N GLU A 309 23.72 -20.92 23.48
CA GLU A 309 23.91 -20.87 22.04
C GLU A 309 22.88 -21.77 21.35
N TYR A 310 22.16 -21.21 20.39
CA TYR A 310 21.20 -21.91 19.54
C TYR A 310 21.73 -22.00 18.12
N GLU A 311 21.55 -23.17 17.50
CA GLU A 311 22.00 -23.47 16.14
C GLU A 311 20.81 -23.93 15.30
N PHE A 312 20.40 -23.13 14.31
CA PHE A 312 19.22 -23.42 13.51
C PHE A 312 19.52 -24.10 12.17
N TYR A 313 20.68 -23.82 11.59
CA TYR A 313 21.10 -24.38 10.31
C TYR A 313 22.61 -24.60 10.28
N ASN A 314 23.04 -25.57 9.50
CA ASN A 314 24.45 -25.73 9.14
C ASN A 314 24.73 -24.88 7.90
N SER A 315 25.85 -24.16 7.90
CA SER A 315 26.36 -23.46 6.71
C SER A 315 27.68 -24.06 6.27
N SER A 316 27.90 -24.08 4.96
CA SER A 316 29.20 -24.40 4.37
C SER A 316 30.21 -23.26 4.47
N GLU A 317 29.78 -22.05 4.86
CA GLU A 317 30.66 -20.88 4.97
C GLU A 317 31.28 -20.76 6.37
N PRO A 318 32.60 -20.54 6.49
CA PRO A 318 33.27 -20.38 7.79
C PRO A 318 32.68 -19.20 8.58
N GLY A 319 32.17 -19.48 9.78
CA GLY A 319 31.62 -18.46 10.69
C GLY A 319 30.12 -18.15 10.54
N ASP A 320 29.45 -18.66 9.51
CA ASP A 320 28.01 -18.45 9.27
C ASP A 320 27.15 -19.63 9.74
N GLY A 321 27.45 -20.19 10.91
CA GLY A 321 26.80 -21.42 11.40
C GLY A 321 25.37 -21.26 11.94
N GLY A 322 24.67 -20.15 11.63
CA GLY A 322 23.35 -19.87 12.20
C GLY A 322 23.32 -19.88 13.73
N LYS A 323 24.42 -19.49 14.36
CA LYS A 323 24.64 -19.51 15.81
C LYS A 323 24.13 -18.22 16.43
N TYR A 324 23.19 -18.34 17.36
CA TYR A 324 22.65 -17.22 18.12
C TYR A 324 22.97 -17.40 19.59
N ILE A 325 23.68 -16.42 20.16
CA ILE A 325 24.13 -16.45 21.54
C ILE A 325 23.26 -15.53 22.37
N PHE A 326 22.60 -16.10 23.37
CA PHE A 326 21.79 -15.37 24.33
C PHE A 326 22.50 -15.32 25.67
N GLN A 327 22.86 -14.10 26.08
CA GLN A 327 23.45 -13.85 27.40
C GLN A 327 22.44 -14.08 28.54
N PRO A 328 22.88 -14.39 29.76
CA PRO A 328 21.99 -14.59 30.90
C PRO A 328 21.08 -13.39 31.13
N GLU A 329 19.93 -13.63 31.79
CA GLU A 329 18.93 -12.61 32.12
C GLU A 329 19.59 -11.38 32.76
N ARG A 330 19.76 -10.33 31.96
CA ARG A 330 19.84 -8.97 32.49
C ARG A 330 18.41 -8.56 32.71
N SER A 331 18.09 -8.04 33.89
CA SER A 331 16.78 -7.44 34.18
C SER A 331 16.48 -6.36 33.14
N SER A 332 15.78 -6.72 32.08
CA SER A 332 15.37 -5.82 31.01
C SER A 332 13.92 -5.43 31.28
N TYR A 333 13.57 -4.19 30.91
CA TYR A 333 12.20 -3.69 31.03
C TYR A 333 11.28 -4.16 29.88
N GLY A 334 11.76 -5.05 29.01
CA GLY A 334 11.00 -5.56 27.88
C GLY A 334 11.57 -6.87 27.34
N TYR A 335 10.80 -7.49 26.44
CA TYR A 335 11.20 -8.72 25.78
C TYR A 335 12.46 -8.49 24.91
N ASP A 336 13.11 -9.58 24.52
CA ASP A 336 14.17 -9.60 23.53
C ASP A 336 13.65 -10.32 22.29
N LEU A 337 13.68 -9.64 21.14
CA LEU A 337 13.07 -10.10 19.89
C LEU A 337 14.13 -10.13 18.80
N HIS A 338 14.36 -11.33 18.26
CA HIS A 338 15.18 -11.52 17.07
C HIS A 338 14.33 -12.15 16.00
N SER A 339 14.63 -11.82 14.75
CA SER A 339 13.97 -12.47 13.62
C SER A 339 14.97 -12.63 12.50
N PHE A 340 14.97 -13.79 11.87
CA PHE A 340 15.79 -14.01 10.70
C PHE A 340 15.07 -14.92 9.71
N TYR A 341 15.41 -14.68 8.46
CA TYR A 341 14.86 -15.35 7.31
C TYR A 341 16.04 -16.00 6.62
N THR A 342 15.96 -17.30 6.34
CA THR A 342 16.96 -17.93 5.47
C THR A 342 16.25 -18.42 4.21
N PRO A 343 16.72 -17.97 3.02
CA PRO A 343 16.19 -18.48 1.77
C PRO A 343 16.63 -19.93 1.61
N THR A 344 15.76 -20.78 1.08
CA THR A 344 16.15 -22.15 0.77
C THR A 344 17.27 -22.16 -0.26
N SER A 345 18.44 -22.64 0.14
CA SER A 345 19.67 -22.63 -0.64
C SER A 345 20.45 -23.91 -0.34
N PRO A 346 21.13 -24.53 -1.34
CA PRO A 346 22.01 -25.66 -1.09
C PRO A 346 23.18 -25.33 -0.14
N LYS A 347 23.43 -24.04 0.14
CA LYS A 347 24.43 -23.58 1.13
C LYS A 347 23.99 -23.76 2.58
N TYR A 348 22.68 -23.80 2.84
CA TYR A 348 22.10 -23.82 4.17
C TYR A 348 21.30 -25.10 4.36
N ALA A 349 21.72 -25.94 5.30
CA ALA A 349 20.98 -27.15 5.66
C ALA A 349 20.34 -26.93 7.02
N TRP A 350 19.02 -26.77 7.05
CA TRP A 350 18.28 -26.61 8.29
C TRP A 350 18.46 -27.83 9.21
N LYS A 351 18.67 -27.57 10.51
CA LYS A 351 18.70 -28.64 11.51
C LYS A 351 17.27 -29.13 11.81
N PRO A 352 17.10 -30.40 12.19
CA PRO A 352 15.82 -30.89 12.69
C PRO A 352 15.27 -29.99 13.81
N PRO A 353 13.95 -29.83 13.92
CA PRO A 353 12.90 -30.56 13.20
C PRO A 353 12.43 -29.87 11.90
N PHE A 354 13.22 -28.97 11.32
CA PHE A 354 12.96 -28.46 9.97
C PHE A 354 13.28 -29.51 8.92
N PHE A 355 12.59 -29.44 7.78
CA PHE A 355 12.96 -30.26 6.63
C PHE A 355 14.26 -29.75 6.02
N SER A 356 15.26 -30.63 5.92
CA SER A 356 16.59 -30.26 5.41
C SER A 356 16.60 -29.84 3.94
N HIS A 357 15.57 -30.17 3.14
CA HIS A 357 15.59 -30.05 1.67
C HIS A 357 14.22 -29.76 1.01
N THR A 358 13.36 -28.90 1.55
CA THR A 358 12.16 -28.48 0.80
C THR A 358 12.48 -27.29 -0.12
N ASN A 359 12.80 -27.56 -1.39
CA ASN A 359 13.04 -26.54 -2.43
C ASN A 359 11.85 -25.61 -2.72
N ASP A 360 10.69 -25.87 -2.11
CA ASP A 360 9.41 -25.26 -2.46
C ASP A 360 8.90 -24.26 -1.41
N SER A 361 9.70 -23.95 -0.38
CA SER A 361 9.32 -23.02 0.69
C SER A 361 10.53 -22.36 1.33
N ASP A 362 10.36 -21.14 1.85
CA ASP A 362 11.33 -20.55 2.75
C ASP A 362 10.86 -20.66 4.20
N THR A 363 11.80 -20.63 5.14
CA THR A 363 11.49 -20.64 6.58
C THR A 363 11.93 -19.33 7.22
N SER A 364 11.03 -18.72 7.97
CA SER A 364 11.31 -17.56 8.80
C SER A 364 11.13 -17.90 10.27
N LEU A 365 12.03 -17.43 11.11
CA LEU A 365 11.99 -17.60 12.55
C LEU A 365 11.84 -16.26 13.24
N THR A 366 10.96 -16.23 14.23
CA THR A 366 10.84 -15.15 15.22
C THR A 366 11.17 -15.74 16.57
N LEU A 367 12.20 -15.21 17.21
CA LEU A 367 12.70 -15.63 18.50
C LEU A 367 12.32 -14.57 19.54
N LEU A 368 11.54 -14.96 20.52
CA LEU A 368 11.07 -14.10 21.60
C LEU A 368 11.56 -14.63 22.93
N ARG A 369 12.19 -13.76 23.71
CA ARG A 369 12.68 -14.10 25.06
C ARG A 369 12.17 -13.10 26.09
N GLY A 370 11.80 -13.61 27.26
CA GLY A 370 11.28 -12.81 28.39
C GLY A 370 12.26 -11.76 28.90
N SER A 371 13.55 -12.07 28.95
CA SER A 371 14.63 -11.17 29.43
C SER A 371 14.32 -10.47 30.78
N GLY A 372 13.69 -11.18 31.71
CA GLY A 372 13.30 -10.64 33.03
C GLY A 372 11.90 -10.01 33.08
N VAL A 373 11.13 -10.02 31.98
CA VAL A 373 9.69 -9.70 32.02
C VAL A 373 8.95 -10.74 32.83
N GLN A 374 8.12 -10.24 33.75
CA GLN A 374 7.31 -11.04 34.67
C GLN A 374 5.82 -10.79 34.42
N PHE A 375 5.01 -11.83 34.60
CA PHE A 375 3.56 -11.83 34.43
C PHE A 375 2.89 -11.79 35.80
N MET A 376 1.81 -11.03 35.92
CA MET A 376 1.01 -10.97 37.17
C MET A 376 0.10 -12.20 37.34
N HIS A 377 -0.18 -12.90 36.25
CA HIS A 377 -1.04 -14.09 36.21
C HIS A 377 -0.41 -15.13 35.29
N PRO A 378 -0.70 -16.42 35.49
CA PRO A 378 -0.27 -17.44 34.56
C PRO A 378 -0.91 -17.23 33.18
N SER A 379 -0.25 -17.72 32.13
CA SER A 379 -0.65 -17.55 30.73
C SER A 379 -0.57 -18.86 29.97
N ASP A 380 -1.71 -19.30 29.43
CA ASP A 380 -1.82 -20.48 28.56
C ASP A 380 -1.48 -20.18 27.08
N ASP A 381 -1.11 -18.94 26.74
CA ASP A 381 -0.72 -18.60 25.36
C ASP A 381 0.57 -19.35 24.99
N PRO A 382 0.62 -20.13 23.92
CA PRO A 382 1.80 -20.96 23.61
C PRO A 382 3.08 -20.18 23.30
N VAL A 383 2.99 -18.91 22.90
CA VAL A 383 4.14 -18.03 22.64
C VAL A 383 4.56 -17.29 23.91
N PHE A 384 3.59 -16.99 24.79
CA PHE A 384 3.80 -16.31 26.07
C PHE A 384 3.47 -17.22 27.25
N ALA A 385 3.79 -18.51 27.12
CA ALA A 385 3.42 -19.50 28.11
C ALA A 385 4.17 -19.19 29.40
N ALA A 386 3.44 -19.00 30.50
CA ALA A 386 4.01 -18.56 31.76
C ALA A 386 3.24 -19.19 32.93
N HIS A 387 3.79 -20.25 33.49
CA HIS A 387 3.22 -21.00 34.60
C HIS A 387 4.21 -21.16 35.75
N GLU A 388 5.51 -20.99 35.47
CA GLU A 388 6.55 -21.01 36.49
C GLU A 388 6.53 -19.74 37.35
N VAL A 389 6.49 -19.91 38.68
CA VAL A 389 6.60 -18.80 39.63
C VAL A 389 8.01 -18.21 39.57
N ALA A 390 8.11 -16.92 39.34
CA ALA A 390 9.36 -16.18 39.31
C ALA A 390 9.91 -15.95 40.72
N GLU A 391 11.23 -16.10 40.89
CA GLU A 391 11.91 -15.74 42.13
C GLU A 391 12.00 -14.21 42.24
N VAL A 392 11.14 -13.61 43.07
CA VAL A 392 11.15 -12.17 43.32
C VAL A 392 11.96 -11.90 44.59
N SER A 393 13.02 -11.10 44.49
CA SER A 393 13.77 -10.68 45.68
C SER A 393 12.91 -9.77 46.55
N LYS A 394 12.44 -10.31 47.68
CA LYS A 394 11.63 -9.58 48.68
C LYS A 394 12.45 -8.60 49.53
N SER A 395 13.74 -8.42 49.23
CA SER A 395 14.67 -7.60 50.01
C SER A 395 14.45 -6.09 49.85
N SER A 396 13.82 -5.65 48.77
CA SER A 396 13.45 -4.26 48.51
C SER A 396 12.00 -4.02 48.95
N GLY A 397 11.80 -3.34 50.08
CA GLY A 397 10.55 -3.19 50.83
C GLY A 397 9.38 -2.46 50.16
N GLY A 398 9.07 -2.77 48.90
CA GLY A 398 7.91 -2.30 48.15
C GLY A 398 7.04 -3.41 47.55
N ILE A 399 7.38 -4.69 47.78
CA ILE A 399 6.67 -5.84 47.24
C ILE A 399 5.90 -6.54 48.37
N PRO A 400 4.56 -6.68 48.28
CA PRO A 400 3.77 -7.40 49.27
C PRO A 400 4.29 -8.84 49.49
N PRO A 401 4.20 -9.39 50.71
CA PRO A 401 4.69 -10.74 51.02
C PRO A 401 4.02 -11.84 50.20
N ASP A 402 2.80 -11.58 49.75
CA ASP A 402 1.88 -12.40 48.93
C ASP A 402 1.97 -12.11 47.42
N TYR A 403 2.85 -11.20 46.99
CA TYR A 403 3.07 -10.95 45.57
C TYR A 403 3.65 -12.20 44.89
N THR A 404 2.94 -12.68 43.88
CA THR A 404 3.36 -13.79 43.03
C THR A 404 3.50 -13.27 41.61
N ALA A 405 4.65 -13.52 41.01
CA ALA A 405 4.91 -13.24 39.62
C ALA A 405 5.21 -14.55 38.90
N TYR A 406 4.94 -14.60 37.60
CA TYR A 406 5.23 -15.74 36.74
C TYR A 406 6.26 -15.34 35.70
N LYS A 407 7.10 -16.28 35.27
CA LYS A 407 8.05 -16.11 34.16
C LYS A 407 7.66 -17.03 33.02
N MET A 408 8.20 -16.77 31.84
CA MET A 408 7.99 -17.64 30.68
C MET A 408 8.52 -19.05 30.96
N ASP A 409 7.79 -20.05 30.48
CA ASP A 409 8.11 -21.47 30.65
C ASP A 409 9.34 -21.87 29.83
N HIS A 410 9.48 -21.28 28.64
CA HIS A 410 10.61 -21.52 27.75
C HIS A 410 11.61 -20.36 27.81
N PHE A 411 12.90 -20.69 27.78
CA PHE A 411 13.97 -19.68 27.70
C PHE A 411 13.92 -18.90 26.40
N LEU A 412 13.61 -19.58 25.29
CA LEU A 412 13.44 -18.99 23.97
C LEU A 412 12.12 -19.47 23.38
N ASN A 413 11.18 -18.55 23.13
CA ASN A 413 9.92 -18.86 22.47
C ASN A 413 10.11 -18.67 20.97
N ILE A 414 9.88 -19.72 20.18
CA ILE A 414 10.13 -19.70 18.75
C ILE A 414 8.81 -19.75 18.01
N ILE A 415 8.58 -18.79 17.12
CA ILE A 415 7.54 -18.89 16.08
C ILE A 415 8.25 -19.17 14.77
N ALA A 416 8.00 -20.34 14.21
CA ALA A 416 8.49 -20.69 12.89
C ALA A 416 7.37 -20.60 11.86
N CYS A 417 7.67 -20.02 10.71
CA CYS A 417 6.73 -19.93 9.61
C CYS A 417 7.32 -20.50 8.32
N HIS A 418 6.51 -21.33 7.68
CA HIS A 418 6.72 -21.82 6.33
C HIS A 418 6.09 -20.83 5.34
N GLU A 419 6.93 -20.08 4.63
CA GLU A 419 6.54 -18.99 3.75
C GLU A 419 6.61 -19.41 2.27
N THR A 420 5.51 -19.22 1.56
CA THR A 420 5.37 -19.59 0.16
C THR A 420 4.62 -18.54 -0.66
N ALA A 421 4.93 -18.48 -1.95
CA ALA A 421 4.21 -17.67 -2.91
C ALA A 421 4.00 -18.44 -4.23
N GLN A 422 3.00 -18.01 -5.00
CA GLN A 422 2.77 -18.47 -6.37
C GLN A 422 2.26 -17.31 -7.23
N PHE A 423 2.49 -17.40 -8.54
CA PHE A 423 1.88 -16.51 -9.53
C PHE A 423 0.76 -17.23 -10.27
N CYS A 424 -0.31 -16.51 -10.60
CA CYS A 424 -1.44 -17.03 -11.37
C CYS A 424 -1.77 -16.09 -12.52
N SER A 425 -2.33 -16.65 -13.60
CA SER A 425 -2.80 -15.90 -14.75
C SER A 425 -4.24 -16.29 -15.08
N SER A 426 -5.15 -15.32 -15.15
CA SER A 426 -6.49 -15.57 -15.67
C SER A 426 -6.54 -15.68 -17.19
N ILE A 427 -5.48 -15.26 -17.90
CA ILE A 427 -5.37 -15.40 -19.36
C ILE A 427 -5.26 -16.88 -19.73
N THR A 428 -4.45 -17.62 -18.98
CA THR A 428 -4.20 -19.05 -19.23
C THR A 428 -4.95 -19.98 -18.29
N GLY A 429 -5.49 -19.44 -17.18
CA GLY A 429 -6.16 -20.23 -16.14
C GLY A 429 -5.20 -21.08 -15.31
N GLN A 430 -3.89 -20.80 -15.36
CA GLN A 430 -2.86 -21.59 -14.70
C GLN A 430 -2.15 -20.79 -13.59
N CYS A 431 -1.64 -21.52 -12.60
CA CYS A 431 -0.75 -20.99 -11.55
C CYS A 431 0.59 -21.71 -11.59
N SER A 432 1.66 -21.01 -11.22
CA SER A 432 2.93 -21.66 -10.90
C SER A 432 2.75 -22.56 -9.67
N PRO A 433 3.61 -23.59 -9.50
CA PRO A 433 3.74 -24.26 -8.22
C PRO A 433 4.06 -23.26 -7.10
N TRP A 434 3.69 -23.61 -5.87
CA TRP A 434 4.16 -22.90 -4.69
C TRP A 434 5.68 -23.01 -4.60
N ALA A 435 6.32 -21.90 -4.25
CA ALA A 435 7.75 -21.79 -4.06
C ALA A 435 8.07 -20.85 -2.91
N GLY A 436 9.32 -20.86 -2.43
CA GLY A 436 9.83 -19.85 -1.51
C GLY A 436 9.74 -18.43 -2.08
N LEU A 437 9.72 -17.44 -1.21
CA LEU A 437 9.66 -16.01 -1.52
C LEU A 437 10.84 -15.55 -2.39
N ASN A 438 12.00 -16.20 -2.29
CA ASN A 438 13.21 -15.85 -3.05
C ASN A 438 13.52 -16.78 -4.24
N THR A 439 12.60 -17.66 -4.65
CA THR A 439 12.84 -18.58 -5.77
C THR A 439 12.77 -17.85 -7.13
N LYS A 440 13.87 -17.17 -7.49
CA LYS A 440 14.00 -16.29 -8.68
C LYS A 440 13.63 -16.97 -10.01
N ARG A 441 13.82 -18.28 -10.15
CA ARG A 441 13.91 -18.95 -11.47
C ARG A 441 12.67 -19.71 -11.93
N ARG A 442 11.79 -20.16 -11.02
CA ARG A 442 10.67 -21.05 -11.35
C ARG A 442 9.40 -20.28 -11.74
N MET A 443 9.14 -19.16 -11.07
CA MET A 443 7.95 -18.33 -11.28
C MET A 443 8.01 -17.53 -12.60
N GLN A 444 9.22 -17.13 -13.03
CA GLN A 444 9.45 -16.34 -14.25
C GLN A 444 9.19 -17.15 -15.53
N ASN A 445 9.65 -18.41 -15.57
CA ASN A 445 9.59 -19.23 -16.79
C ASN A 445 8.16 -19.60 -17.15
N ILE A 446 7.32 -19.91 -16.16
CA ILE A 446 5.94 -20.34 -16.38
C ILE A 446 5.11 -19.20 -16.98
N LEU A 447 5.18 -17.99 -16.42
CA LEU A 447 4.40 -16.87 -16.93
C LEU A 447 4.95 -16.31 -18.26
N GLY A 448 6.27 -16.34 -18.44
CA GLY A 448 6.92 -15.95 -19.70
C GLY A 448 6.52 -16.87 -20.85
N GLU A 449 6.61 -18.20 -20.67
CA GLU A 449 6.19 -19.17 -21.68
C GLU A 449 4.70 -19.05 -22.01
N LEU A 450 3.85 -18.89 -20.99
CA LEU A 450 2.39 -18.73 -21.13
C LEU A 450 1.96 -17.46 -21.89
N LEU A 451 2.77 -16.40 -21.90
CA LEU A 451 2.45 -15.12 -22.55
C LEU A 451 3.18 -14.91 -23.89
N LEU A 452 4.16 -15.75 -24.21
CA LEU A 452 4.90 -15.73 -25.47
C LEU A 452 4.11 -16.39 -26.62
N GLU A 453 3.04 -17.14 -26.34
CA GLU A 453 2.13 -17.63 -27.37
C GLU A 453 1.35 -16.47 -28.03
N GLY A 454 1.93 -15.93 -29.11
CA GLY A 454 1.25 -15.05 -30.06
C GLY A 454 1.37 -13.54 -29.83
N LYS A 455 1.99 -13.04 -28.75
CA LYS A 455 2.15 -11.59 -28.48
C LYS A 455 3.45 -11.20 -27.75
N PRO A 456 4.59 -11.10 -28.46
CA PRO A 456 5.92 -10.96 -27.86
C PRO A 456 6.14 -9.68 -27.02
N LYS A 457 5.47 -8.56 -27.35
CA LYS A 457 5.56 -7.32 -26.55
C LYS A 457 4.84 -7.43 -25.19
N GLU A 458 3.68 -8.08 -25.18
CA GLU A 458 2.88 -8.27 -23.94
C GLU A 458 3.59 -9.23 -22.97
N GLY A 459 4.26 -10.27 -23.50
CA GLY A 459 5.09 -11.16 -22.68
C GLY A 459 6.30 -10.47 -22.03
N THR A 460 6.91 -9.49 -22.70
CA THR A 460 8.07 -8.78 -22.15
C THR A 460 7.70 -7.91 -20.94
N GLU A 461 6.60 -7.16 -21.01
CA GLU A 461 6.12 -6.33 -19.89
C GLU A 461 5.75 -7.19 -18.67
N ALA A 462 5.10 -8.32 -18.90
CA ALA A 462 4.77 -9.26 -17.83
C ALA A 462 6.01 -9.84 -17.15
N ILE A 463 7.05 -10.21 -17.91
CA ILE A 463 8.32 -10.69 -17.34
C ILE A 463 8.96 -9.63 -16.43
N TYR A 464 8.97 -8.36 -16.83
CA TYR A 464 9.47 -7.27 -15.98
C TYR A 464 8.62 -7.09 -14.72
N ALA A 465 7.30 -7.08 -14.86
CA ALA A 465 6.37 -6.94 -13.75
C ALA A 465 6.53 -8.07 -12.72
N THR A 466 6.60 -9.32 -13.17
CA THR A 466 6.79 -10.47 -12.27
C THR A 466 8.19 -10.53 -11.68
N SER A 467 9.21 -10.06 -12.40
CA SER A 467 10.56 -9.95 -11.86
C SER A 467 10.62 -8.91 -10.73
N LEU A 468 9.95 -7.77 -10.90
CA LEU A 468 9.81 -6.76 -9.85
C LEU A 468 9.09 -7.33 -8.62
N VAL A 469 7.96 -8.02 -8.82
CA VAL A 469 7.21 -8.63 -7.72
C VAL A 469 8.03 -9.71 -7.02
N THR A 470 8.72 -10.58 -7.76
CA THR A 470 9.59 -11.61 -7.19
C THR A 470 10.72 -11.01 -6.34
N PHE A 471 11.33 -9.92 -6.82
CA PHE A 471 12.34 -9.20 -6.04
C PHE A 471 11.77 -8.63 -4.74
N LEU A 472 10.55 -8.09 -4.79
CA LEU A 472 9.89 -7.52 -3.61
C LEU A 472 9.39 -8.59 -2.64
N LEU A 473 8.95 -9.77 -3.12
CA LEU A 473 8.44 -10.85 -2.27
C LEU A 473 9.43 -11.27 -1.19
N GLY A 474 10.72 -11.39 -1.52
CA GLY A 474 11.77 -11.68 -0.54
C GLY A 474 11.85 -10.66 0.61
N HIS A 475 11.56 -9.38 0.32
CA HIS A 475 11.49 -8.32 1.31
C HIS A 475 10.17 -8.27 2.09
N THR A 476 9.18 -9.10 1.73
CA THR A 476 7.92 -9.20 2.47
C THR A 476 7.95 -10.29 3.54
N SER A 477 9.05 -11.04 3.68
CA SER A 477 9.18 -12.07 4.72
C SER A 477 8.92 -11.48 6.11
N ILE A 478 8.48 -12.33 7.03
CA ILE A 478 8.15 -11.89 8.39
C ILE A 478 9.33 -11.12 9.03
N PRO A 479 10.59 -11.60 8.95
CA PRO A 479 11.73 -10.92 9.54
C PRO A 479 11.98 -9.53 8.95
N TYR A 480 11.83 -9.32 7.64
CA TYR A 480 11.94 -7.97 7.07
C TYR A 480 10.79 -7.05 7.50
N SER A 481 9.63 -7.60 7.85
CA SER A 481 8.46 -6.83 8.30
C SER A 481 8.60 -6.33 9.74
N ILE A 482 9.38 -7.02 10.57
CA ILE A 482 9.65 -6.66 11.97
C ILE A 482 11.12 -6.30 12.24
N ALA A 483 11.93 -6.19 11.18
CA ALA A 483 13.37 -5.96 11.28
C ALA A 483 13.69 -4.66 12.04
N GLY A 484 14.73 -4.75 12.87
CA GLY A 484 15.26 -3.63 13.64
C GLY A 484 14.41 -3.21 14.85
N ARG A 485 13.28 -3.87 15.11
CA ARG A 485 12.42 -3.56 16.26
C ARG A 485 12.99 -4.18 17.53
N PRO A 486 13.24 -3.40 18.61
CA PRO A 486 13.35 -3.99 19.93
C PRO A 486 11.98 -4.51 20.35
N ALA A 487 11.93 -5.53 21.20
CA ALA A 487 10.65 -6.07 21.66
C ALA A 487 9.92 -5.14 22.66
N GLY A 488 10.58 -4.07 23.12
CA GLY A 488 9.98 -2.98 23.86
C GLY A 488 9.73 -1.78 22.95
N SER A 489 8.65 -1.80 22.18
CA SER A 489 8.07 -0.56 21.66
C SER A 489 7.07 -0.05 22.70
N VAL A 490 7.46 1.03 23.40
CA VAL A 490 6.60 1.82 24.29
C VAL A 490 5.46 2.45 23.50
#